data_AF-A0A8D8NA22-F1
#
_entry.id   AF-A0A8D8NA22-F1
#
_cell.length_a   1.000
_cell.length_b   1.000
_cell.length_c   1.000
_cell.angle_alpha   90.00
_cell.angle_beta   90.00
_cell.angle_gamma   90.00
#
_symmetry.space_group_name_H-M   'P 1'
#
loop_
_entity.id
_entity.type
_entity.pdbx_description
1 polymer ?
#
loop_
_entity_poly.entity_id
_entity_poly.type
_entity_poly.pdbx_seq_one_letter_code
_entity_poly.pdbx_strand_id
1 'polypeptide(L)'
;FKVYRKAFCRTLPIAFEREGEHDGIKAYWFAIQENAFESSLDDPSTSCYCRNGKCLPKGLGDISPCWYNIPFAVSLPHFYKGDPALVEAVDGLNPTKEKHDAVIIMQPQLGIPMKASIRVQISLLTNVS
;
A
#
# COMPACT_ATOMS: atom_id res chain seq x y z
N PHE A 1 4.82 0.94 12.89
CA PHE A 1 6.22 0.55 12.56
C PHE A 1 6.41 0.58 11.05
N LYS A 2 7.62 0.38 10.53
CA LYS A 2 7.90 0.39 9.08
C LYS A 2 8.40 -0.98 8.63
N VAL A 3 7.95 -1.45 7.47
CA VAL A 3 8.41 -2.68 6.83
C VAL A 3 9.05 -2.34 5.48
N TYR A 4 10.29 -2.77 5.25
CA TYR A 4 10.92 -2.63 3.94
C TYR A 4 10.74 -3.92 3.13
N ARG A 5 10.30 -3.78 1.87
CA ARG A 5 10.27 -4.89 0.92
C ARG A 5 11.00 -4.47 -0.35
N LYS A 6 12.04 -5.24 -0.73
CA LYS A 6 12.86 -4.97 -1.92
C LYS A 6 12.02 -4.75 -3.19
N ALA A 7 10.95 -5.53 -3.35
CA ALA A 7 10.05 -5.44 -4.52
C ALA A 7 9.33 -4.08 -4.67
N PHE A 8 9.17 -3.32 -3.59
CA PHE A 8 8.47 -2.03 -3.60
C PHE A 8 9.42 -0.85 -3.57
N CYS A 9 10.69 -1.08 -3.23
CA CYS A 9 11.72 -0.04 -3.10
C CYS A 9 11.37 1.15 -2.22
N ARG A 10 10.42 0.96 -1.32
CA ARG A 10 10.07 1.91 -0.28
C ARG A 10 9.69 1.15 0.98
N THR A 11 9.75 1.85 2.10
CA THR A 11 9.21 1.35 3.36
C THR A 11 7.70 1.51 3.38
N LEU A 12 6.98 0.48 3.79
CA LEU A 12 5.55 0.54 4.06
C LEU A 12 5.32 0.97 5.51
N PRO A 13 4.64 2.09 5.75
CA PRO A 13 4.18 2.45 7.08
C PRO A 13 3.03 1.53 7.51
N ILE A 14 3.23 0.83 8.62
CA ILE A 14 2.25 -0.03 9.26
C ILE A 14 1.71 0.68 10.51
N ALA A 15 0.41 0.95 10.54
CA ALA A 15 -0.27 1.70 11.58
C ALA A 15 -1.09 0.76 12.48
N PHE A 16 -1.11 1.05 13.79
CA PHE A 16 -1.98 0.36 14.73
C PHE A 16 -3.43 0.74 14.45
N GLU A 17 -4.33 -0.24 14.41
CA GLU A 17 -5.77 -0.01 14.27
C GLU A 17 -6.51 -0.25 15.58
N ARG A 18 -6.26 -1.38 16.24
CA ARG A 18 -6.97 -1.76 17.47
C ARG A 18 -6.26 -2.86 18.26
N GLU A 19 -6.63 -3.01 19.52
CA GLU A 19 -6.31 -4.20 20.32
C GLU A 19 -7.49 -5.19 20.37
N GLY A 20 -7.23 -6.38 20.91
CA GLY A 20 -8.24 -7.41 21.15
C GLY A 20 -7.60 -8.75 21.49
N GLU A 21 -8.33 -9.82 21.24
CA GLU A 21 -7.85 -11.20 21.39
C GLU A 21 -7.95 -11.95 20.07
N HIS A 22 -6.92 -12.72 19.74
CA HIS A 22 -6.91 -13.66 18.63
C HIS A 22 -6.57 -15.03 19.19
N ASP A 23 -7.46 -16.00 19.01
CA ASP A 23 -7.30 -17.38 19.48
C ASP A 23 -6.96 -17.46 20.99
N GLY A 24 -7.61 -16.61 21.80
CA GLY A 24 -7.44 -16.54 23.26
C GLY A 24 -6.16 -15.84 23.73
N ILE A 25 -5.41 -15.21 22.83
CA ILE A 25 -4.17 -14.49 23.14
C ILE A 25 -4.36 -13.00 22.86
N LYS A 26 -3.96 -12.14 23.80
CA LYS A 26 -3.96 -10.68 23.61
C LYS A 26 -3.15 -10.32 22.36
N ALA A 27 -3.75 -9.54 21.47
CA ALA A 27 -3.19 -9.22 20.17
C ALA A 27 -3.51 -7.78 19.73
N TYR A 28 -2.63 -7.22 18.90
CA TYR A 28 -2.80 -5.91 18.27
C TYR A 28 -2.94 -6.07 16.75
N TRP A 29 -3.93 -5.39 16.19
CA TRP A 29 -4.20 -5.31 14.76
C TRP A 29 -3.52 -4.08 14.18
N PHE A 30 -2.90 -4.28 13.04
CA PHE A 30 -2.26 -3.26 12.26
C PHE A 30 -2.66 -3.38 10.79
N ALA A 31 -2.67 -2.24 10.11
CA ALA A 31 -2.90 -2.13 8.68
C ALA A 31 -1.80 -1.31 8.01
N ILE A 32 -1.72 -1.40 6.69
CA ILE A 32 -0.93 -0.44 5.91
C ILE A 32 -1.64 0.92 6.01
N GLN A 33 -0.87 1.96 6.33
CA GLN A 33 -1.40 3.33 6.39
C GLN A 33 -1.98 3.73 5.03
N GLU A 34 -3.08 4.48 5.02
CA GLU A 34 -3.78 4.86 3.79
C GLU A 34 -2.88 5.50 2.73
N ASN A 35 -2.00 6.40 3.14
CA ASN A 35 -1.08 7.12 2.28
C ASN A 35 0.25 6.36 2.00
N ALA A 36 0.32 5.05 2.27
CA ALA A 36 1.57 4.29 2.18
C ALA A 36 2.21 4.31 0.78
N PHE A 37 1.41 4.47 -0.27
CA PHE A 37 1.86 4.52 -1.67
C PHE A 37 1.81 5.91 -2.28
N GLU A 38 1.18 6.87 -1.60
CA GLU A 38 1.04 8.23 -2.10
C GLU A 38 2.40 8.94 -2.20
N SER A 39 2.46 9.90 -3.12
CA SER A 39 3.60 10.78 -3.33
C SER A 39 3.11 12.17 -3.75
N SER A 40 3.69 13.23 -3.19
CA SER A 40 3.36 14.62 -3.51
C SER A 40 4.63 15.44 -3.71
N LEU A 41 4.62 16.39 -4.66
CA LEU A 41 5.72 17.33 -4.84
C LEU A 41 5.87 18.30 -3.66
N ASP A 42 4.77 18.57 -2.94
CA ASP A 42 4.73 19.50 -1.82
C ASP A 42 5.16 18.86 -0.49
N ASP A 43 5.29 17.52 -0.46
CA ASP A 43 5.73 16.77 0.72
C ASP A 43 7.20 16.35 0.56
N PRO A 44 8.15 16.95 1.31
CA PRO A 44 9.57 16.61 1.22
C PRO A 44 9.89 15.14 1.50
N SER A 45 9.01 14.42 2.20
CA SER A 45 9.21 13.01 2.56
C SER A 45 8.82 12.03 1.45
N THR A 46 7.98 12.48 0.50
CA THR A 46 7.48 11.64 -0.60
C THR A 46 7.74 12.18 -2.00
N SER A 47 8.18 13.44 -2.12
CA SER A 47 8.48 14.09 -3.41
C SER A 47 9.54 13.36 -4.23
N CYS A 48 10.46 12.65 -3.58
CA CYS A 48 11.49 11.85 -4.24
C CYS A 48 10.95 10.64 -5.02
N TYR A 49 9.71 10.22 -4.76
CA TYR A 49 9.04 9.16 -5.53
C TYR A 49 8.36 9.69 -6.81
N CYS A 50 8.25 11.00 -6.97
CA CYS A 50 7.70 11.62 -8.17
C CYS A 50 8.79 11.74 -9.25
N ARG A 51 8.45 11.43 -10.50
CA ARG A 51 9.39 11.46 -11.63
C ARG A 51 9.09 12.63 -12.55
N ASN A 52 10.14 13.34 -13.00
CA ASN A 52 10.03 14.46 -13.94
C ASN A 52 9.02 15.53 -13.49
N GLY A 53 8.95 15.81 -12.19
CA GLY A 53 7.99 16.77 -11.63
C GLY A 53 6.53 16.33 -11.74
N LYS A 54 6.26 15.02 -11.85
CA LYS A 54 4.91 14.45 -11.87
C LYS A 54 4.82 13.27 -10.91
N CYS A 55 3.78 13.26 -10.07
CA CYS A 55 3.45 12.15 -9.19
C CYS A 55 2.34 11.32 -9.81
N LEU A 56 2.25 10.04 -9.42
CA LEU A 56 1.09 9.23 -9.76
C LEU A 56 -0.13 9.65 -8.90
N PRO A 57 -1.36 9.36 -9.36
CA PRO A 57 -2.57 9.55 -8.57
C PRO A 57 -2.52 8.92 -7.18
N LYS A 58 -3.35 9.42 -6.26
CA LYS A 58 -3.47 8.92 -4.88
C LYS A 58 -3.64 7.39 -4.87
N GLY A 59 -2.88 6.71 -4.01
CA GLY A 59 -2.91 5.24 -3.87
C GLY A 59 -2.01 4.46 -4.83
N LEU A 60 -1.33 5.12 -5.78
CA LEU A 60 -0.31 4.51 -6.63
C LEU A 60 1.10 4.93 -6.20
N GLY A 61 1.98 3.95 -6.05
CA GLY A 61 3.42 4.16 -5.87
C GLY A 61 4.19 3.75 -7.12
N ASP A 62 5.03 4.63 -7.65
CA ASP A 62 5.92 4.29 -8.76
C ASP A 62 7.03 3.35 -8.27
N ILE A 63 7.13 2.17 -8.88
CA ILE A 63 8.20 1.19 -8.60
C ILE A 63 9.08 0.94 -9.82
N SER A 64 8.89 1.69 -10.90
CA SER A 64 9.65 1.55 -12.14
C SER A 64 11.18 1.61 -11.97
N PRO A 65 11.77 2.45 -11.09
CA PRO A 65 13.23 2.47 -10.91
C PRO A 65 13.79 1.14 -10.40
N CYS A 66 12.96 0.30 -9.79
CA CYS A 66 13.35 -0.98 -9.22
C CYS A 66 13.08 -2.18 -10.09
N TRP A 67 12.34 -1.96 -11.18
CA TRP A 67 11.95 -3.00 -12.12
C TRP A 67 12.44 -2.64 -13.52
N TYR A 68 13.74 -2.34 -13.65
CA TYR A 68 14.41 -2.09 -14.93
C TYR A 68 13.75 -0.98 -15.78
N ASN A 69 13.20 0.06 -15.12
CA ASN A 69 12.43 1.14 -15.74
C ASN A 69 11.14 0.69 -16.47
N ILE A 70 10.68 -0.53 -16.27
CA ILE A 70 9.34 -0.94 -16.69
C ILE A 70 8.33 -0.10 -15.90
N PRO A 71 7.31 0.51 -16.53
CA PRO A 71 6.43 1.50 -15.88
C PRO A 71 5.39 0.82 -14.97
N PHE A 72 5.85 0.10 -13.96
CA PHE A 72 5.01 -0.53 -12.96
C PHE A 72 4.67 0.43 -11.83
N ALA A 73 3.41 0.41 -11.43
CA ALA A 73 2.92 1.01 -10.20
C ALA A 73 2.44 -0.07 -9.22
N VAL A 74 2.60 0.17 -7.93
CA VAL A 74 2.03 -0.65 -6.85
C VAL A 74 0.88 0.08 -6.19
N SER A 75 -0.15 -0.67 -5.79
CA SER A 75 -1.29 -0.19 -5.02
C SER A 75 -1.84 -1.27 -4.10
N LEU A 76 -2.84 -0.94 -3.29
CA LEU A 76 -3.71 -1.95 -2.69
C LEU A 76 -4.64 -2.54 -3.76
N PRO A 77 -5.07 -3.81 -3.62
CA PRO A 77 -5.96 -4.44 -4.59
C PRO A 77 -7.21 -3.63 -4.90
N HIS A 78 -7.65 -3.67 -6.16
CA HIS A 78 -8.80 -2.90 -6.66
C HIS A 78 -8.68 -1.39 -6.40
N PHE A 79 -7.46 -0.88 -6.29
CA PHE A 79 -7.16 0.50 -5.90
C PHE A 79 -7.83 0.94 -4.60
N TYR A 80 -8.03 0.01 -3.65
CA TYR A 80 -8.60 0.33 -2.35
C TYR A 80 -7.79 1.45 -1.66
N LYS A 81 -8.50 2.45 -1.12
CA LYS A 81 -7.96 3.72 -0.57
C LYS A 81 -7.23 4.63 -1.57
N GLY A 82 -7.27 4.31 -2.87
CA GLY A 82 -6.74 5.16 -3.93
C GLY A 82 -7.73 6.21 -4.42
N ASP A 83 -7.32 6.94 -5.44
CA ASP A 83 -8.18 7.90 -6.16
C ASP A 83 -9.36 7.17 -6.82
N PRO A 84 -10.63 7.62 -6.62
CA PRO A 84 -11.80 7.02 -7.26
C PRO A 84 -11.69 6.90 -8.78
N ALA A 85 -11.01 7.84 -9.44
CA ALA A 85 -10.81 7.80 -10.89
C ALA A 85 -10.08 6.53 -11.36
N LEU A 86 -9.24 5.92 -10.51
CA LEU A 86 -8.57 4.66 -10.82
C LEU A 86 -9.54 3.47 -10.85
N VAL A 87 -10.55 3.50 -9.97
CA VAL A 87 -11.58 2.46 -9.89
C VAL A 87 -12.55 2.60 -11.05
N GLU A 88 -12.95 3.83 -11.37
CA GLU A 88 -13.87 4.15 -12.47
C GLU A 88 -13.26 3.85 -13.85
N ALA A 89 -11.94 3.94 -13.99
CA ALA A 89 -11.25 3.68 -15.26
C ALA A 89 -11.19 2.19 -15.66
N VAL A 90 -11.55 1.26 -14.78
CA VAL A 90 -11.44 -0.19 -15.02
C VAL A 90 -12.71 -0.91 -14.59
N ASP A 91 -13.40 -1.53 -15.55
CA ASP A 91 -14.60 -2.31 -15.28
C ASP A 91 -14.31 -3.53 -14.38
N GLY A 92 -15.21 -3.78 -13.43
CA GLY A 92 -15.18 -4.95 -12.56
C GLY A 92 -14.41 -4.76 -11.24
N LEU A 93 -13.84 -3.58 -10.99
CA LEU A 93 -13.21 -3.28 -9.71
C LEU A 93 -14.26 -3.04 -8.62
N ASN A 94 -14.00 -3.59 -7.43
CA ASN A 94 -14.86 -3.46 -6.26
C ASN A 94 -14.01 -3.39 -4.98
N PRO A 95 -13.44 -2.21 -4.65
CA PRO A 95 -12.61 -2.04 -3.47
C PRO A 95 -13.44 -2.20 -2.19
N THR A 96 -12.94 -3.00 -1.24
CA THR A 96 -13.59 -3.33 0.04
C THR A 96 -12.53 -3.60 1.08
N LYS A 97 -12.75 -3.15 2.33
CA LYS A 97 -11.75 -3.27 3.40
C LYS A 97 -11.41 -4.73 3.70
N GLU A 98 -12.42 -5.59 3.78
CA GLU A 98 -12.30 -6.99 4.19
C GLU A 98 -11.44 -7.81 3.22
N LYS A 99 -11.49 -7.47 1.93
CA LYS A 99 -10.76 -8.18 0.87
C LYS A 99 -9.46 -7.49 0.45
N HIS A 100 -9.33 -6.19 0.66
CA HIS A 100 -8.26 -5.42 0.01
C HIS A 100 -7.42 -4.59 0.97
N ASP A 101 -7.76 -4.52 2.25
CA ASP A 101 -6.84 -3.98 3.27
C ASP A 101 -5.80 -5.03 3.69
N ALA A 102 -4.67 -4.53 4.20
CA ALA A 102 -3.70 -5.39 4.85
C ALA A 102 -4.09 -5.64 6.31
N VAL A 103 -3.97 -6.88 6.78
CA VAL A 103 -4.26 -7.26 8.17
C VAL A 103 -3.03 -7.93 8.76
N ILE A 104 -2.44 -7.30 9.77
CA ILE A 104 -1.32 -7.84 10.53
C ILE A 104 -1.75 -7.92 11.99
N ILE A 105 -1.78 -9.12 12.54
CA ILE A 105 -2.11 -9.38 13.95
C ILE A 105 -0.82 -9.77 14.63
N MET A 106 -0.42 -9.05 15.68
CA MET A 106 0.80 -9.32 16.43
C MET A 106 0.53 -9.51 17.92
N GLN A 107 1.24 -10.45 18.53
CA GLN A 107 1.30 -10.57 19.97
C GLN A 107 2.16 -9.42 20.52
N PRO A 108 1.64 -8.59 21.45
CA PRO A 108 2.24 -7.30 21.78
C PRO A 108 3.54 -7.40 22.61
N GLN A 109 3.72 -8.47 23.38
CA GLN A 109 4.87 -8.62 24.28
C GLN A 109 6.12 -9.13 23.55
N LEU A 110 5.93 -10.09 22.65
CA LEU A 110 7.00 -10.77 21.91
C LEU A 110 7.19 -10.19 20.50
N GLY A 111 6.22 -9.41 20.01
CA GLY A 111 6.24 -8.85 18.65
C GLY A 111 6.06 -9.90 17.54
N ILE A 112 5.59 -11.10 17.88
CA ILE A 112 5.43 -12.20 16.91
C ILE A 112 4.15 -11.99 16.10
N PRO A 113 4.20 -12.05 14.76
CA PRO A 113 3.00 -12.02 13.94
C PRO A 113 2.21 -13.33 14.11
N MET A 114 0.99 -13.22 14.62
CA MET A 114 0.05 -14.33 14.75
C MET A 114 -0.68 -14.58 13.43
N LYS A 115 -0.94 -13.52 12.66
CA LYS A 115 -1.50 -13.58 11.31
C LYS A 115 -1.00 -12.40 10.50
N ALA A 116 -0.65 -12.62 9.23
CA ALA A 116 -0.34 -11.54 8.30
C ALA A 116 -0.96 -11.83 6.93
N SER A 117 -1.83 -10.93 6.48
CA SER A 117 -2.36 -10.91 5.12
C SER A 117 -2.04 -9.54 4.52
N ILE A 118 -1.01 -9.50 3.69
CA ILE A 118 -0.61 -8.30 2.97
C ILE A 118 -0.84 -8.57 1.49
N ARG A 119 -1.76 -7.82 0.89
CA ARG A 119 -2.11 -7.93 -0.53
C ARG A 119 -1.76 -6.63 -1.21
N VAL A 120 -1.22 -6.72 -2.41
CA VAL A 120 -0.90 -5.58 -3.27
C VAL A 120 -1.29 -5.91 -4.70
N GLN A 121 -1.49 -4.89 -5.49
CA GLN A 121 -1.73 -4.97 -6.92
C GLN A 121 -0.59 -4.27 -7.67
N ILE A 122 -0.14 -4.90 -8.74
CA ILE A 122 0.82 -4.31 -9.67
C ILE A 122 0.05 -3.92 -10.92
N SER A 123 0.21 -2.68 -11.36
CA SER A 123 -0.41 -2.14 -12.57
C SER A 123 0.68 -1.70 -13.55
N LEU A 124 0.49 -1.98 -14.83
CA LEU A 124 1.35 -1.44 -15.89
C LEU A 124 0.76 -0.11 -16.35
N LEU A 125 1.51 0.96 -16.19
CA LEU A 125 1.10 2.28 -16.66
C LEU A 125 1.29 2.33 -18.18
N THR A 126 0.23 2.72 -18.88
CA THR A 126 0.24 2.92 -20.33
C THR A 126 -0.15 4.36 -20.63
N ASN A 127 0.50 4.97 -21.60
CA ASN A 127 0.01 6.22 -22.16
C ASN A 127 -1.05 5.83 -23.18
N VAL A 128 -2.32 6.08 -22.88
CA VAL A 128 -3.37 6.03 -23.89
C VAL A 128 -3.33 7.38 -24.59
N SER A 129 -2.89 7.35 -25.86
CA SER A 129 -2.90 8.49 -26.78
C SER A 129 -4.32 8.94 -27.08
#